data_AF-A0A9E1IHQ3-F1
#
_entry.id   AF-A0A9E1IHQ3-F1
#
_cell.length_a   1.000
_cell.length_b   1.000
_cell.length_c   1.000
_cell.angle_alpha   90.00
_cell.angle_beta   90.00
_cell.angle_gamma   90.00
#
_symmetry.space_group_name_H-M   'P 1'
#
loop_
_entity.id
_entity.type
_entity.pdbx_description
1 polymer ?
#
loop_
_entity_poly.entity_id
_entity_poly.type
_entity_poly.pdbx_seq_one_letter_code
_entity_poly.pdbx_strand_id
1 'polypeptide(L)'
;MEALYQEYKDQGFMAITLLIDEDDAGTVEWAQEFNLSHPVVNDVDREVTYRFIDGSLGVPSMQLIAPGGEVLERDTQFGNDTVIDVLEQYN
;
A
#
# COMPACT_ATOMS: atom_id res chain seq x y z
N MET A 1 2.00 5.58 6.97
CA MET A 1 0.96 5.47 5.93
C MET A 1 -0.41 5.97 6.41
N GLU A 2 -0.99 5.46 7.51
CA GLU A 2 -2.36 5.87 7.96
C GLU A 2 -2.55 7.39 8.10
N ALA A 3 -1.61 8.11 8.73
CA ALA A 3 -1.72 9.57 8.87
C ALA A 3 -1.79 10.28 7.50
N LEU A 4 -0.96 9.86 6.55
CA LEU A 4 -0.95 10.39 5.19
C LEU A 4 -2.25 10.06 4.45
N TYR A 5 -2.77 8.84 4.63
CA TYR A 5 -4.07 8.45 4.09
C TYR A 5 -5.19 9.35 4.63
N GLN A 6 -5.25 9.61 5.94
CA GLN A 6 -6.27 10.52 6.49
C GLN A 6 -6.21 11.93 5.89
N GLU A 7 -5.01 12.44 5.64
CA GLU A 7 -4.79 13.78 5.12
C GLU A 7 -5.19 13.92 3.64
N TYR A 8 -4.92 12.90 2.81
CA TYR A 8 -5.06 13.01 1.36
C TYR A 8 -6.19 12.15 0.75
N LYS A 9 -6.88 11.29 1.52
CA LYS A 9 -7.95 10.42 0.98
C LYS A 9 -9.05 11.18 0.24
N ASP A 10 -9.41 12.37 0.71
CA ASP A 10 -10.46 13.19 0.10
C ASP A 10 -9.98 13.91 -1.18
N GLN A 11 -8.68 13.83 -1.49
CA GLN A 11 -8.06 14.32 -2.73
C GLN A 11 -7.85 13.17 -3.73
N GLY A 12 -8.39 11.98 -3.47
CA GLY A 12 -8.28 10.82 -4.34
C GLY A 12 -7.04 9.95 -4.08
N PHE A 13 -6.26 10.23 -3.05
CA PHE A 13 -5.18 9.33 -2.61
C PHE A 13 -5.75 8.03 -2.03
N MET A 14 -5.19 6.90 -2.42
CA MET A 14 -5.55 5.59 -1.89
C MET A 14 -4.31 4.88 -1.35
N ALA A 15 -4.41 4.36 -0.14
CA ALA A 15 -3.44 3.43 0.42
C ALA A 15 -4.11 2.06 0.56
N ILE A 16 -3.43 1.00 0.13
CA ILE A 16 -3.86 -0.38 0.33
C ILE A 16 -2.68 -1.12 0.95
N THR A 17 -2.90 -1.71 2.13
CA THR A 17 -1.92 -2.62 2.73
C THR A 17 -2.27 -4.04 2.33
N LEU A 18 -1.34 -4.71 1.65
CA LEU A 18 -1.42 -6.13 1.36
C LEU A 18 -0.67 -6.90 2.45
N LEU A 19 -1.38 -7.79 3.15
CA LEU A 19 -0.78 -8.76 4.06
C LEU A 19 -0.74 -10.13 3.39
N ILE A 20 0.21 -10.94 3.84
CA ILE A 20 0.31 -12.35 3.49
C ILE A 20 0.21 -13.09 4.81
N ASP A 21 -1.02 -13.47 5.16
CA ASP A 21 -1.32 -14.17 6.40
C ASP A 21 -1.92 -15.56 6.11
N GLU A 22 -1.97 -16.43 7.13
CA GLU A 22 -2.57 -17.76 7.01
C GLU A 22 -4.10 -17.70 6.87
N ASP A 23 -4.74 -16.70 7.49
CA ASP A 23 -6.17 -16.46 7.41
C ASP A 23 -6.57 -14.99 7.54
N ASP A 24 -7.86 -14.70 7.30
CA ASP A 24 -8.41 -13.35 7.37
C ASP A 24 -8.56 -12.82 8.80
N ALA A 25 -8.62 -13.70 9.81
CA ALA A 25 -8.82 -13.28 11.20
C ALA A 25 -7.59 -12.52 11.70
N GLY A 26 -6.38 -13.04 11.43
CA GLY A 26 -5.12 -12.36 11.75
C GLY A 26 -5.00 -10.99 11.08
N THR A 27 -5.39 -10.90 9.81
CA THR A 27 -5.43 -9.64 9.06
C THR A 27 -6.36 -8.60 9.69
N VAL A 28 -7.57 -9.03 10.09
CA VAL A 28 -8.55 -8.14 10.73
C VAL A 28 -8.08 -7.67 12.10
N GLU A 29 -7.55 -8.58 12.92
CA GLU A 29 -7.01 -8.26 14.25
C GLU A 29 -5.85 -7.26 14.15
N TRP A 30 -4.92 -7.48 13.21
CA TRP A 30 -3.80 -6.56 12.97
C TRP A 30 -4.28 -5.16 12.56
N ALA A 31 -5.22 -5.08 11.61
CA ALA A 31 -5.77 -3.79 11.18
C ALA A 31 -6.44 -3.03 12.34
N GLN A 32 -7.11 -3.75 13.25
CA GLN A 32 -7.73 -3.19 14.45
C GLN A 32 -6.69 -2.75 15.48
N GLU A 33 -5.65 -3.55 15.72
CA GLU A 33 -4.56 -3.24 16.65
C GLU A 33 -3.89 -1.91 16.32
N PHE A 34 -3.63 -1.67 15.02
CA PHE A 34 -3.01 -0.44 14.54
C PHE A 34 -4.02 0.68 14.22
N ASN A 35 -5.31 0.45 14.48
CA ASN A 35 -6.41 1.40 14.22
C ASN A 35 -6.36 1.96 12.79
N LEU A 36 -6.14 1.08 11.82
CA LEU A 36 -6.05 1.43 10.41
C LEU A 36 -7.45 1.64 9.83
N SER A 37 -7.57 2.63 8.96
CA SER A 37 -8.84 2.88 8.27
C SER A 37 -8.71 2.91 6.74
N HIS A 38 -7.47 2.86 6.23
CA HIS A 38 -7.24 2.48 4.85
C HIS A 38 -7.51 0.97 4.65
N PRO A 39 -7.90 0.53 3.43
CA PRO A 39 -8.09 -0.87 3.13
C PRO A 39 -6.85 -1.74 3.46
N VAL A 40 -7.09 -2.83 4.17
CA VAL A 40 -6.11 -3.91 4.40
C VAL A 40 -6.68 -5.17 3.77
N VAL A 41 -5.90 -5.84 2.92
CA VAL A 41 -6.33 -7.01 2.17
C VAL A 41 -5.35 -8.15 2.39
N ASN A 42 -5.87 -9.34 2.65
CA ASN A 42 -5.08 -10.56 2.76
C ASN A 42 -4.90 -11.21 1.38
N ASP A 43 -3.66 -11.34 0.94
CA ASP A 43 -3.26 -11.99 -0.31
C ASP A 43 -2.65 -13.37 0.00
N VAL A 44 -3.48 -14.26 0.59
CA VAL A 44 -3.09 -15.58 1.11
C VAL A 44 -2.31 -16.39 0.07
N ASP A 45 -2.80 -16.44 -1.16
CA ASP A 45 -2.19 -17.17 -2.28
C ASP A 45 -1.08 -16.40 -2.98
N ARG A 46 -0.77 -15.17 -2.52
CA ARG A 46 0.26 -14.28 -3.06
C ARG A 46 0.07 -13.93 -4.53
N GLU A 47 -1.14 -14.05 -5.06
CA GLU A 47 -1.42 -13.81 -6.48
C GLU A 47 -1.19 -12.36 -6.85
N VAL A 48 -1.58 -11.43 -5.98
CA VAL A 48 -1.35 -10.00 -6.20
C VAL A 48 0.13 -9.70 -6.02
N THR A 49 0.71 -10.16 -4.93
CA THR A 49 2.11 -9.99 -4.57
C THR A 49 3.03 -10.38 -5.73
N TYR A 50 2.88 -11.58 -6.29
CA TYR A 50 3.72 -12.04 -7.40
C TYR A 50 3.52 -11.32 -8.73
N ARG A 51 2.41 -10.58 -8.92
CA ARG A 51 2.24 -9.74 -10.12
C ARG A 51 3.11 -8.50 -10.11
N PHE A 52 3.58 -8.09 -8.93
CA PHE A 52 4.23 -6.80 -8.76
C PHE A 52 5.65 -6.84 -8.17
N ILE A 53 6.13 -8.03 -7.78
CA ILE A 53 7.54 -8.23 -7.43
C ILE A 53 8.39 -8.27 -8.72
N ASP A 54 9.55 -7.60 -8.69
CA ASP A 54 10.58 -7.76 -9.71
C ASP A 54 11.79 -8.48 -9.10
N GLY A 55 11.77 -9.82 -9.13
CA GLY A 55 12.80 -10.65 -8.52
C GLY A 55 12.39 -11.24 -7.17
N SER A 56 13.07 -10.86 -6.09
CA SER A 56 12.85 -11.42 -4.75
C SER A 56 11.96 -10.53 -3.89
N LEU A 57 10.95 -11.11 -3.24
CA LEU A 57 10.08 -10.39 -2.31
C LEU A 57 10.87 -9.90 -1.08
N GLY A 58 11.11 -8.59 -1.00
CA GLY A 58 11.60 -7.92 0.20
C GLY A 58 10.44 -7.30 0.97
N VAL A 59 10.15 -7.77 2.19
CA VAL A 59 9.09 -7.17 3.02
C VAL A 59 9.66 -6.29 4.15
N PRO A 60 9.04 -5.12 4.45
CA PRO A 60 7.95 -4.51 3.69
C PRO A 60 8.44 -3.95 2.34
N SER A 61 7.60 -4.05 1.31
CA SER A 61 7.75 -3.42 0.00
C SER A 61 6.58 -2.50 -0.27
N MET A 62 6.81 -1.40 -0.99
CA MET A 62 5.77 -0.49 -1.43
C MET A 62 5.83 -0.29 -2.95
N GLN A 63 4.67 0.05 -3.50
CA GLN A 63 4.49 0.41 -4.89
C GLN A 63 3.72 1.72 -4.95
N LEU A 64 4.11 2.59 -5.87
CA LEU A 64 3.41 3.85 -6.11
C LEU A 64 2.85 3.83 -7.52
N ILE A 65 1.53 3.99 -7.61
CA ILE A 65 0.78 3.91 -8.86
C ILE A 65 0.09 5.25 -9.07
N ALA A 66 0.43 5.93 -10.16
CA ALA A 66 -0.18 7.20 -10.56
C ALA A 66 -1.57 7.01 -11.18
N PRO A 67 -2.38 8.08 -11.26
CA PRO A 67 -3.64 8.08 -12.00
C PRO A 67 -3.46 7.51 -13.42
N GLY A 68 -4.36 6.63 -13.83
CA GLY A 68 -4.24 5.92 -15.13
C GLY A 68 -3.46 4.61 -15.07
N GLY A 69 -2.92 4.23 -13.91
CA GLY A 69 -2.29 2.92 -13.69
C GLY A 69 -0.80 2.86 -14.04
N GLU A 70 -0.15 4.03 -14.19
CA GLU A 70 1.30 4.10 -14.38
C GLU A 70 2.03 3.77 -13.08
N VAL A 71 2.97 2.82 -13.14
CA VAL A 71 3.80 2.45 -11.98
C VAL A 71 5.00 3.39 -11.92
N LEU A 72 5.05 4.24 -10.88
CA LEU A 72 6.13 5.19 -10.67
C LEU A 72 7.28 4.57 -9.87
N GLU A 73 6.95 3.77 -8.86
CA GLU A 73 7.91 3.09 -7.99
C GLU A 73 7.47 1.63 -7.79
N ARG A 74 8.42 0.70 -7.79
CA ARG A 74 8.18 -0.74 -7.61
C ARG A 74 9.15 -1.35 -6.60
N ASP A 75 8.61 -2.22 -5.76
CA ASP A 75 9.37 -3.13 -4.88
C ASP A 75 10.48 -2.41 -4.08
N THR A 76 10.11 -1.26 -3.52
CA THR A 76 11.05 -0.38 -2.80
C THR A 76 10.44 0.10 -1.49
N GLN A 77 11.25 0.75 -0.67
CA GLN A 77 10.79 1.49 0.50
C GLN A 77 11.00 2.98 0.25
N PHE A 78 9.91 3.74 0.29
CA PHE A 78 9.92 5.20 0.21
C PHE A 78 9.23 5.82 1.44
N GLY A 79 9.63 7.04 1.78
CA GLY A 79 9.03 7.81 2.87
C GLY A 79 7.74 8.50 2.47
N ASN A 80 7.09 9.16 3.43
CA ASN A 80 5.93 10.00 3.15
C ASN A 80 6.25 11.13 2.16
N ASP A 81 7.46 11.69 2.21
CA ASP A 81 7.90 12.79 1.34
C ASP A 81 7.79 12.41 -0.15
N THR A 82 8.20 11.20 -0.54
CA THR A 82 8.06 10.70 -1.91
C THR A 82 6.60 10.64 -2.37
N VAL A 83 5.69 10.26 -1.46
CA VAL A 83 4.26 10.21 -1.80
C VAL A 83 3.70 11.62 -1.94
N ILE A 84 4.09 12.55 -1.07
CA ILE A 84 3.68 13.96 -1.12
C ILE A 84 4.16 14.60 -2.41
N ASP A 85 5.44 14.42 -2.78
CA ASP A 85 6.03 14.94 -4.02
C ASP A 85 5.26 14.47 -5.26
N VAL A 86 4.75 13.24 -5.24
CA VAL A 86 3.92 12.70 -6.32
C VAL A 86 2.51 13.30 -6.28
N LEU A 87 1.87 13.38 -5.11
CA LEU A 87 0.54 13.99 -4.98
C LEU A 87 0.52 15.44 -5.49
N GLU A 88 1.57 16.21 -5.21
CA GLU A 88 1.72 17.60 -5.69
C GLU A 88 1.86 17.71 -7.21
N GLN A 89 2.30 16.65 -7.91
CA GLN A 89 2.41 16.65 -9.38
C GLN A 89 1.08 16.37 -10.09
N TYR A 90 0.12 15.71 -9.41
CA TYR A 90 -1.16 15.28 -9.98
C TYR A 90 -2.37 16.10 -9.47
N ASN A 91 -2.13 17.07 -8.58
CA ASN A 91 -3.11 18.07 -8.12
C ASN A 91 -3.01 19.38 -8.93
#